data_AF-A0AAU7IDN1-F1
#
_entry.id   AF-A0AAU7IDN1-F1
#
_cell.length_a   1.000
_cell.length_b   1.000
_cell.length_c   1.000
_cell.angle_alpha   90.00
_cell.angle_beta   90.00
_cell.angle_gamma   90.00
#
_symmetry.space_group_name_H-M   'P 1'
#
loop_
_entity.id
_entity.type
_entity.pdbx_description
1 polymer ?
#
loop_
_entity_poly.entity_id
_entity_poly.type
_entity_poly.pdbx_seq_one_letter_code
_entity_poly.pdbx_strand_id
1 'polypeptide(L)'
;MFLFPSPHNPGGMVWSRETLEKISHYCQQAGVIILSDEVHSDLTLPGKQHLPFFTLDDAAGSQSIVLTSVSKTFNTAAIQGGDSHYKE
;
A
#
# COMPACT_ATOMS: atom_id res chain seq x y z
N MET A 1 -15.06 -0.12 -2.29
CA MET A 1 -13.60 -0.16 -2.55
C MET A 1 -12.98 1.10 -1.99
N PHE A 2 -11.83 0.99 -1.32
CA PHE A 2 -11.10 2.10 -0.70
C PHE A 2 -9.72 2.22 -1.36
N LEU A 3 -9.44 3.36 -2.00
CA LEU A 3 -8.14 3.65 -2.61
C LEU A 3 -7.21 4.26 -1.55
N PHE A 4 -6.08 3.63 -1.31
CA PHE A 4 -5.19 3.97 -0.20
C PHE A 4 -3.73 4.11 -0.64
N PRO A 5 -3.23 5.33 -0.89
CA PRO A 5 -1.81 5.55 -1.17
C PRO A 5 -0.96 5.43 0.10
N SER A 6 0.00 4.51 0.07
CA SER A 6 0.85 4.10 1.18
C SER A 6 2.25 3.72 0.67
N PRO A 7 3.24 4.62 0.66
CA PRO A 7 3.25 5.96 1.25
C PRO A 7 2.31 6.99 0.60
N HIS A 8 1.79 7.93 1.40
CA HIS A 8 0.82 8.93 0.94
C HIS A 8 1.44 9.98 -0.01
N ASN A 9 0.78 10.23 -1.14
CA ASN A 9 1.09 11.32 -2.05
C ASN A 9 -0.14 12.25 -2.17
N PRO A 10 -0.02 13.57 -1.88
CA PRO A 10 1.19 14.30 -1.47
C PRO A 10 1.61 14.05 -0.02
N GLY A 11 2.81 14.47 0.35
CA GLY A 11 3.28 14.52 1.75
C GLY A 11 4.27 13.43 2.17
N GLY A 12 4.35 12.31 1.44
CA GLY A 12 5.34 11.25 1.69
C GLY A 12 5.13 10.52 3.01
N MET A 13 3.90 10.44 3.50
CA MET A 13 3.61 9.86 4.82
C MET A 13 3.72 8.34 4.77
N VAL A 14 4.60 7.80 5.63
CA VAL A 14 4.70 6.36 5.89
C VAL A 14 3.87 6.04 7.14
N TRP A 15 2.86 5.20 6.97
CA TRP A 15 1.85 4.91 7.99
C TRP A 15 2.37 3.94 9.05
N SER A 16 1.98 4.15 10.31
CA SER A 16 2.28 3.19 11.38
C SER A 16 1.40 1.95 11.26
N ARG A 17 1.86 0.83 11.82
CA ARG A 17 1.07 -0.40 11.94
C ARG A 17 -0.31 -0.14 12.54
N GLU A 18 -0.38 0.62 13.64
CA GLU A 18 -1.65 0.95 14.31
C GLU A 18 -2.63 1.69 13.39
N THR A 19 -2.15 2.61 12.55
CA THR A 19 -3.01 3.29 11.57
C THR A 19 -3.53 2.31 10.53
N LEU A 20 -2.67 1.43 10.02
CA LEU A 20 -3.05 0.45 9.02
C LEU A 20 -4.06 -0.58 9.57
N GLU A 21 -3.89 -1.01 10.83
CA GLU A 21 -4.84 -1.89 11.52
C GLU A 21 -6.22 -1.24 11.65
N LYS A 22 -6.30 0.05 11.97
CA LYS A 22 -7.56 0.80 12.00
C LYS A 22 -8.22 0.87 10.62
N ILE A 23 -7.43 1.13 9.57
CA ILE A 23 -7.93 1.15 8.18
C ILE A 23 -8.49 -0.22 7.80
N SER A 24 -7.73 -1.29 8.06
CA SER A 24 -8.17 -2.68 7.81
C SER A 24 -9.48 -2.97 8.53
N HIS A 25 -9.57 -2.63 9.82
CA HIS A 25 -10.78 -2.82 10.63
C HIS A 25 -12.01 -2.11 10.05
N TYR A 26 -11.91 -0.83 9.71
CA TYR A 26 -13.06 -0.08 9.16
C TYR A 26 -13.45 -0.57 7.76
N CYS A 27 -12.47 -0.95 6.94
CA CYS A 27 -12.75 -1.50 5.62
C CYS A 27 -13.44 -2.88 5.72
N GLN A 28 -13.00 -3.73 6.66
CA GLN A 28 -13.66 -5.00 6.99
C GLN A 28 -15.12 -4.78 7.41
N GLN A 29 -15.35 -3.87 8.36
CA GLN A 29 -16.71 -3.56 8.83
C GLN A 29 -17.62 -3.04 7.72
N ALA A 30 -17.08 -2.27 6.78
CA ALA A 30 -17.82 -1.75 5.63
C ALA A 30 -17.92 -2.74 4.45
N GLY A 31 -17.28 -3.91 4.52
CA GLY A 31 -17.26 -4.90 3.44
C GLY A 31 -16.60 -4.38 2.15
N VAL A 32 -15.60 -3.50 2.26
CA VAL A 32 -14.93 -2.89 1.11
C VAL A 32 -13.51 -3.40 0.92
N ILE A 33 -13.16 -3.75 -0.32
CA ILE A 33 -11.79 -4.09 -0.72
C ILE A 33 -10.88 -2.86 -0.61
N ILE A 34 -9.65 -3.08 -0.16
CA ILE A 34 -8.59 -2.08 -0.05
C ILE A 34 -7.71 -2.18 -1.30
N LEU A 35 -7.55 -1.06 -2.01
CA LEU A 35 -6.60 -0.93 -3.11
C LEU A 35 -5.42 -0.10 -2.59
N SER A 36 -4.37 -0.77 -2.13
CA SER A 36 -3.18 -0.13 -1.56
C SER A 36 -2.23 0.27 -2.69
N ASP A 37 -2.12 1.57 -2.97
CA ASP A 37 -1.15 2.10 -3.92
C ASP A 37 0.19 2.32 -3.20
N GLU A 38 1.11 1.39 -3.43
CA GLU A 38 2.41 1.32 -2.78
C GLU A 38 3.54 1.68 -3.74
N VAL A 39 3.26 2.41 -4.82
CA VAL A 39 4.27 2.78 -5.82
C VAL A 39 5.44 3.63 -5.27
N HIS A 40 5.25 4.24 -4.09
CA HIS A 40 6.27 5.02 -3.40
C HIS A 40 7.00 4.23 -2.29
N SER A 41 6.74 2.93 -2.13
CA SER A 41 7.23 2.10 -1.01
C SER A 41 8.74 2.09 -0.85
N ASP A 42 9.49 2.14 -1.95
CA ASP A 42 10.96 2.05 -1.92
C ASP A 42 11.64 3.40 -1.68
N LEU A 43 10.85 4.49 -1.68
CA LEU A 43 11.33 5.87 -1.57
C LEU A 43 11.14 6.46 -0.16
N THR A 44 11.05 5.61 0.87
CA THR A 44 10.91 6.08 2.25
C THR A 44 12.15 6.84 2.72
N LEU A 45 11.93 7.91 3.49
CA LEU A 45 13.01 8.69 4.10
C LEU A 45 13.79 7.87 5.15
N PRO A 46 15.06 8.24 5.44
CA PRO A 46 15.87 7.55 6.46
C PRO A 46 15.14 7.39 7.80
N GLY A 47 15.22 6.19 8.38
CA GLY A 47 14.54 5.85 9.64
C GLY A 47 13.03 5.62 9.52
N LYS A 48 12.47 5.65 8.31
CA LYS A 48 11.10 5.20 8.02
C LYS A 48 11.16 3.88 7.26
N GLN A 49 10.23 2.99 7.58
CA GLN A 49 10.09 1.71 6.89
C GLN A 49 8.64 1.57 6.48
N HIS A 50 8.43 1.34 5.18
CA HIS A 50 7.11 1.01 4.65
C HIS A 50 6.68 -0.39 5.12
N LEU A 51 5.41 -0.53 5.49
CA LEU A 51 4.79 -1.81 5.84
C LEU A 51 3.77 -2.15 4.76
N PRO A 52 4.05 -3.13 3.88
CA PRO A 52 3.11 -3.52 2.83
C PRO A 52 1.80 -4.00 3.42
N PHE A 53 0.68 -3.56 2.86
CA PHE A 53 -0.63 -3.74 3.48
C PHE A 53 -0.97 -5.22 3.71
N PHE A 54 -0.65 -6.09 2.74
CA PHE A 54 -0.92 -7.53 2.83
C PHE A 54 -0.12 -8.27 3.93
N THR A 55 0.84 -7.61 4.58
CA THR A 55 1.67 -8.19 5.66
C THR A 55 1.15 -7.89 7.07
N LEU A 56 0.04 -7.16 7.18
CA LEU A 56 -0.59 -6.83 8.47
C LEU A 56 -1.04 -8.08 9.23
N ASP A 57 -1.92 -8.85 8.60
CA ASP A 57 -2.48 -10.13 9.03
C ASP A 57 -3.14 -10.83 7.82
N ASP A 58 -3.67 -12.04 8.00
CA ASP A 58 -4.27 -12.80 6.91
C ASP A 58 -5.57 -12.17 6.38
N ALA A 59 -6.36 -11.51 7.25
CA ALA A 59 -7.59 -10.84 6.84
C ALA A 59 -7.28 -9.64 5.92
N ALA A 60 -6.32 -8.80 6.31
CA ALA A 60 -5.82 -7.69 5.49
C ALA A 60 -5.23 -8.18 4.17
N GLY A 61 -4.51 -9.31 4.19
CA GLY A 61 -4.03 -9.97 2.98
C GLY A 61 -5.15 -10.32 1.99
N SER A 62 -6.19 -11.01 2.47
CA SER A 62 -7.32 -11.45 1.64
C SER A 62 -8.23 -10.31 1.14
N GLN A 63 -8.22 -9.16 1.83
CA GLN A 63 -9.08 -8.01 1.54
C GLN A 63 -8.36 -6.87 0.83
N SER A 64 -7.06 -7.03 0.51
CA SER A 64 -6.29 -5.99 -0.17
C SER A 64 -5.72 -6.44 -1.50
N ILE A 65 -5.67 -5.51 -2.43
CA ILE A 65 -4.89 -5.58 -3.67
C ILE A 65 -3.80 -4.53 -3.53
N VAL A 66 -2.54 -4.94 -3.61
CA VAL A 66 -1.40 -4.01 -3.62
C VAL A 66 -1.01 -3.69 -5.04
N LEU A 67 -0.89 -2.41 -5.35
CA LEU A 67 -0.37 -1.88 -6.61
C LEU A 67 1.03 -1.33 -6.36
N THR A 68 2.00 -1.75 -7.15
CA THR A 68 3.37 -1.21 -7.09
C THR A 68 4.00 -1.14 -8.47
N SER A 69 5.18 -0.52 -8.58
CA SER A 69 5.93 -0.41 -9.83
C SER A 69 7.36 0.06 -9.56
N VAL A 70 8.29 -0.35 -10.41
CA VAL A 70 9.66 0.18 -10.44
C VAL A 70 9.76 1.63 -10.92
N SER A 71 8.67 2.19 -11.47
CA SER A 71 8.65 3.48 -12.16
C SER A 71 9.11 4.67 -11.31
N LYS A 72 8.67 4.75 -10.04
CA LYS A 72 9.03 5.85 -9.14
C LYS A 72 10.41 5.65 -8.56
N THR A 73 10.69 4.44 -8.07
CA THR A 73 11.97 4.05 -7.48
C THR A 73 13.15 4.31 -8.42
N PHE A 74 13.00 3.95 -9.70
CA PHE A 74 14.07 4.03 -10.69
C PHE A 74 13.91 5.14 -11.73
N ASN A 75 12.91 6.02 -11.58
CA ASN A 75 12.60 7.09 -12.54
C ASN A 75 12.38 6.58 -13.98
N THR A 76 11.67 5.45 -14.11
CA THR A 76 11.43 4.72 -15.37
C THR A 76 9.97 4.77 -15.83
N ALA A 77 9.19 5.77 -15.42
CA ALA A 77 7.75 5.86 -15.73
C ALA A 77 7.41 5.75 -17.22
N ALA A 78 8.30 6.19 -18.12
CA ALA A 78 8.10 6.09 -19.56
C ALA A 78 8.25 4.67 -20.13
N ILE A 79 8.90 3.75 -19.41
CA ILE A 79 9.11 2.36 -19.86
C ILE A 79 7.79 1.56 -19.77
N GLN A 80 6.83 2.03 -18.97
CA GLN A 80 5.55 1.40 -18.67
C GLN A 80 5.70 0.03 -17.99
N GLY A 81 4.98 -0.17 -16.89
CA GLY A 81 5.04 -1.40 -16.12
C GLY A 81 4.48 -1.19 -14.71
N GLY A 82 3.61 -2.10 -14.28
CA GLY A 82 3.05 -2.15 -12.94
C GLY A 82 2.95 -3.59 -12.50
N ASP A 83 3.02 -3.80 -11.19
CA ASP A 83 2.83 -5.10 -10.57
C ASP A 83 1.67 -5.01 -9.58
N SER A 84 0.94 -6.11 -9.45
CA SER A 84 -0.18 -6.21 -8.53
C SER A 84 -0.10 -7.50 -7.75
N HIS A 85 -0.16 -7.40 -6.42
CA HIS A 85 -0.18 -8.56 -5.53
C HIS A 85 -1.55 -8.70 -4.89
N TYR A 86 -2.05 -9.93 -4.90
CA TYR A 86 -3.22 -10.39 -4.18
C TYR A 86 -2.85 -11.69 -3.47
N LYS A 87 -3.19 -11.79 -2.18
CA LYS A 87 -2.95 -13.00 -1.38
C LYS A 87 -4.30 -13.72 -1.26
N GLU A 88 -4.40 -14.91 -1.86
CA GLU A 88 -5.57 -15.80 -1.73
C GLU A 88 -5.76 -16.29 -0.29
#